data_AF-A0A3D0YK32-F1
#
_entry.id   AF-A0A3D0YK32-F1
#
_cell.length_a   1.000
_cell.length_b   1.000
_cell.length_c   1.000
_cell.angle_alpha   90.00
_cell.angle_beta   90.00
_cell.angle_gamma   90.00
#
_symmetry.space_group_name_H-M   'P 1'
#
loop_
_entity.id
_entity.type
_entity.pdbx_description
1 polymer ?
#
loop_
_entity_poly.entity_id
_entity_poly.type
_entity_poly.pdbx_seq_one_letter_code
_entity_poly.pdbx_strand_id
1 'polypeptide(L)'
;MKFIILACCVTLTFVCQAAGQKITSFYSSTEAKHVAVLVDSALEKNPVIDHLYHLCPGYGGYELIHHGGDLRSIIDIKFGKTVSNLMGPTFKRTRGSFPHKANHVVEWRGMLKENHFTPHAIIYRMAGTIEVEGKQVTKTTLIVVALNKGKSVVLGSFSGDGESEKAKALADSILKK
;
A
#
# COMPACT_ATOMS: atom_id res chain seq x y z
N MET A 1 70.26 -23.97 20.65
CA MET A 1 68.94 -24.37 20.12
C MET A 1 68.18 -23.11 19.73
N LYS A 2 67.93 -22.88 18.42
CA LYS A 2 67.23 -21.70 17.91
C LYS A 2 65.76 -22.07 17.71
N PHE A 3 64.86 -21.41 18.44
CA PHE A 3 63.42 -21.53 18.24
C PHE A 3 62.98 -20.55 17.14
N ILE A 4 62.46 -21.08 16.03
CA ILE A 4 61.82 -20.32 14.96
C ILE A 4 60.32 -20.29 15.31
N ILE A 5 59.82 -19.12 15.70
CA ILE A 5 58.39 -18.89 15.92
C ILE A 5 57.78 -18.55 14.55
N LEU A 6 57.00 -19.48 14.01
CA LEU A 6 56.23 -19.30 12.78
C LEU A 6 54.92 -18.56 13.12
N ALA A 7 54.87 -17.27 12.82
CA ALA A 7 53.66 -16.46 12.99
C ALA A 7 52.63 -16.81 11.88
N CYS A 8 51.59 -17.55 12.26
CA CYS A 8 50.46 -17.87 11.40
C CYS A 8 49.56 -16.63 11.28
N CYS A 9 49.73 -15.85 10.21
CA CYS A 9 48.81 -14.76 9.86
C CYS A 9 47.49 -15.36 9.34
N VAL A 10 46.48 -15.44 10.20
CA VAL A 10 45.11 -15.76 9.81
C VAL A 10 44.51 -14.51 9.16
N THR A 11 44.42 -14.50 7.84
CA THR A 11 43.70 -13.47 7.08
C THR A 11 42.20 -13.66 7.29
N LEU A 12 41.60 -12.82 8.14
CA LEU A 12 40.15 -12.69 8.27
C LEU A 12 39.60 -12.15 6.94
N THR A 13 39.10 -13.05 6.10
CA THR A 13 38.34 -12.68 4.91
C THR A 13 36.96 -12.23 5.36
N PHE A 14 36.77 -10.92 5.52
CA PHE A 14 35.44 -10.33 5.61
C PHE A 14 34.74 -10.57 4.25
N VAL A 15 33.91 -11.60 4.20
CA VAL A 15 32.94 -11.79 3.12
C VAL A 15 31.95 -10.63 3.24
N CYS A 16 32.19 -9.56 2.49
CA CYS A 16 31.21 -8.52 2.28
C CYS A 16 30.07 -9.16 1.49
N GLN A 17 29.06 -9.69 2.17
CA GLN A 17 27.80 -10.06 1.54
C GLN A 17 27.25 -8.78 0.92
N ALA A 18 27.35 -8.65 -0.41
CA ALA A 18 26.63 -7.65 -1.13
C ALA A 18 25.16 -7.81 -0.75
N ALA A 19 24.62 -6.85 0.00
CA ALA A 19 23.23 -6.86 0.44
C ALA A 19 22.35 -6.80 -0.83
N GLY A 20 21.91 -7.96 -1.28
CA GLY A 20 21.16 -8.12 -2.52
C GLY A 20 19.88 -7.29 -2.46
N GLN A 21 19.62 -6.51 -3.51
CA GLN A 21 18.37 -5.79 -3.66
C GLN A 21 17.24 -6.80 -3.87
N LYS A 22 16.21 -6.77 -3.02
CA LYS A 22 15.08 -7.71 -3.09
C LYS A 22 13.75 -6.96 -3.16
N ILE A 23 12.88 -7.35 -4.10
CA ILE A 23 11.48 -6.92 -4.09
C ILE A 23 10.76 -7.59 -2.91
N THR A 24 10.10 -6.81 -2.07
CA THR A 24 9.39 -7.31 -0.89
C THR A 24 8.10 -6.54 -0.60
N SER A 25 7.33 -7.01 0.39
CA SER A 25 6.11 -6.36 0.90
C SER A 25 6.32 -5.81 2.30
N PHE A 26 5.94 -4.56 2.50
CA PHE A 26 5.69 -3.98 3.83
C PHE A 26 4.19 -3.68 3.96
N TYR A 27 3.68 -3.49 5.17
CA TYR A 27 2.25 -3.27 5.39
C TYR A 27 2.02 -2.07 6.29
N SER A 28 1.01 -1.26 5.98
CA SER A 28 0.50 -0.22 6.88
C SER A 28 -0.99 -0.42 7.16
N SER A 29 -1.49 0.33 8.13
CA SER A 29 -2.87 0.23 8.61
C SER A 29 -3.61 1.56 8.48
N THR A 30 -4.90 1.48 8.17
CA THR A 30 -5.88 2.58 8.20
C THR A 30 -6.89 2.41 9.34
N GLU A 31 -6.55 1.64 10.36
CA GLU A 31 -7.34 1.47 11.58
C GLU A 31 -7.25 2.73 12.44
N ALA A 32 -8.36 3.17 13.04
CA ALA A 32 -8.47 4.46 13.72
C ALA A 32 -7.39 4.73 14.80
N LYS A 33 -6.92 3.69 15.49
CA LYS A 33 -5.86 3.82 16.52
C LYS A 33 -4.47 4.13 15.97
N HIS A 34 -4.27 4.04 14.65
CA HIS A 34 -2.98 4.20 13.98
C HIS A 34 -2.91 5.42 13.05
N VAL A 35 -3.95 6.27 13.04
CA VAL A 35 -4.06 7.38 12.09
C VAL A 35 -4.15 8.71 12.81
N ALA A 36 -3.73 9.78 12.13
CA ALA A 36 -4.08 11.13 12.54
C ALA A 36 -5.46 11.47 11.94
N VAL A 37 -6.43 11.71 12.81
CA VAL A 37 -7.78 12.12 12.41
C VAL A 37 -7.73 13.61 12.03
N LEU A 38 -8.00 13.92 10.76
CA LEU A 38 -8.07 15.30 10.28
C LEU A 38 -9.52 15.81 10.32
N VAL A 39 -10.45 14.98 9.86
CA VAL A 39 -11.90 15.21 9.93
C VAL A 39 -12.59 13.87 10.14
N ASP A 40 -13.59 13.81 11.01
CA ASP A 40 -14.41 12.61 11.20
C ASP A 40 -15.78 12.97 11.78
N SER A 41 -16.83 12.69 11.00
CA SER A 41 -18.23 12.89 11.40
C SER A 41 -18.61 12.16 12.69
N ALA A 42 -17.95 11.04 13.03
CA ALA A 42 -18.20 10.32 14.28
C ALA A 42 -17.79 11.11 15.53
N LEU A 43 -16.98 12.17 15.36
CA LEU A 43 -16.57 13.08 16.42
C LEU A 43 -17.39 14.38 16.43
N GLU A 44 -18.29 14.57 15.47
CA GLU A 44 -19.15 15.74 15.39
C GLU A 44 -20.41 15.60 16.25
N LYS A 45 -20.91 16.71 16.78
CA LYS A 45 -22.10 16.71 17.65
C LYS A 45 -23.39 16.38 16.89
N ASN A 46 -23.53 16.86 15.65
CA ASN A 46 -24.72 16.70 14.81
C ASN A 46 -24.32 16.54 13.33
N PRO A 47 -23.65 15.44 12.95
CA PRO A 47 -23.26 15.22 11.57
C PRO A 47 -24.49 15.03 10.69
N VAL A 48 -24.55 15.73 9.55
CA VAL A 48 -25.64 15.59 8.58
C VAL A 48 -25.40 14.39 7.66
N ILE A 49 -24.13 14.10 7.34
CA ILE A 49 -23.69 13.00 6.47
C ILE A 49 -22.40 12.42 7.07
N ASP A 50 -22.23 11.10 6.95
CA ASP A 50 -20.97 10.46 7.29
C ASP A 50 -19.85 10.98 6.38
N HIS A 51 -18.73 11.33 6.99
CA HIS A 51 -17.53 11.67 6.28
C HIS A 51 -16.31 11.40 7.17
N LEU A 52 -15.22 11.01 6.55
CA LEU A 52 -13.95 10.78 7.23
C LEU A 52 -12.80 11.26 6.36
N TYR A 53 -11.77 11.77 7.02
CA TYR A 53 -10.51 12.18 6.43
C TYR A 53 -9.40 11.89 7.43
N HIS A 54 -8.70 10.78 7.21
CA HIS A 54 -7.64 10.29 8.08
C HIS A 54 -6.31 10.27 7.33
N LEU A 55 -5.28 10.77 7.98
CA LEU A 55 -3.90 10.66 7.51
C LEU A 55 -3.28 9.39 8.12
N CYS A 56 -3.02 8.40 7.28
CA CYS A 56 -2.50 7.10 7.70
C CYS A 56 -1.01 6.96 7.36
N PRO A 57 -0.25 6.20 8.17
CA PRO A 57 1.17 5.98 7.96
C PRO A 57 1.44 5.26 6.63
N GLY A 58 2.60 5.58 6.05
CA GLY A 58 3.14 4.94 4.85
C GLY A 58 4.65 4.77 4.91
N TYR A 59 5.26 4.52 3.76
CA TYR A 59 6.69 4.25 3.65
C TYR A 59 7.35 5.16 2.61
N GLY A 60 8.67 5.35 2.70
CA GLY A 60 9.45 6.06 1.66
C GLY A 60 9.04 7.52 1.43
N GLY A 61 8.56 8.21 2.47
CA GLY A 61 8.08 9.60 2.39
C GLY A 61 6.64 9.74 1.87
N TYR A 62 5.96 8.63 1.60
CA TYR A 62 4.54 8.60 1.28
C TYR A 62 3.69 8.44 2.55
N GLU A 63 2.51 9.05 2.50
CA GLU A 63 1.42 8.88 3.45
C GLU A 63 0.15 8.52 2.68
N LEU A 64 -0.81 7.93 3.37
CA LEU A 64 -2.11 7.61 2.79
C LEU A 64 -3.14 8.58 3.34
N ILE A 65 -4.06 9.00 2.49
CA ILE A 65 -5.26 9.70 2.91
C ILE A 65 -6.41 8.72 2.73
N HIS A 66 -6.89 8.16 3.84
CA HIS A 66 -8.14 7.42 3.85
C HIS A 66 -9.25 8.43 4.02
N HIS A 67 -10.06 8.60 2.98
CA HIS A 67 -11.20 9.49 3.06
C HIS A 67 -12.43 8.88 2.42
N GLY A 68 -13.58 9.33 2.90
CA GLY A 68 -14.85 8.77 2.54
C GLY A 68 -16.02 9.57 3.07
N GLY A 69 -17.20 9.10 2.73
CA GLY A 69 -18.49 9.60 3.13
C GLY A 69 -19.59 8.99 2.26
N ASP A 70 -20.82 9.03 2.73
CA ASP A 70 -21.98 8.38 2.13
C ASP A 70 -21.67 6.90 1.78
N LEU A 71 -21.17 6.13 2.76
CA LEU A 71 -20.81 4.71 2.63
C LEU A 71 -19.72 4.40 1.58
N ARG A 72 -19.00 5.41 1.08
CA ARG A 72 -17.93 5.24 0.09
C ARG A 72 -16.62 5.69 0.71
N SER A 73 -15.53 5.01 0.40
CA SER A 73 -14.21 5.42 0.87
C SER A 73 -13.10 4.91 -0.02
N ILE A 74 -12.01 5.67 -0.11
CA ILE A 74 -10.84 5.36 -0.95
C ILE A 74 -9.54 5.72 -0.25
N ILE A 75 -8.43 5.35 -0.89
CA ILE A 75 -7.08 5.75 -0.51
C ILE A 75 -6.51 6.68 -1.58
N ASP A 76 -6.19 7.91 -1.18
CA ASP A 76 -5.37 8.84 -1.94
C ASP A 76 -3.91 8.77 -1.46
N ILE A 77 -2.97 9.12 -2.33
CA ILE A 77 -1.53 9.08 -2.03
C ILE A 77 -1.01 10.49 -1.80
N LYS A 78 -0.44 10.73 -0.63
CA LYS A 78 0.26 11.97 -0.29
C LYS A 78 1.77 11.77 -0.33
N PHE A 79 2.48 12.71 -0.94
CA PHE A 79 3.95 12.78 -0.89
C PHE A 79 4.37 14.24 -0.67
N GLY A 80 5.01 14.52 0.47
CA GLY A 80 5.27 15.90 0.89
C GLY A 80 3.96 16.70 0.95
N LYS A 81 3.85 17.77 0.17
CA LYS A 81 2.64 18.63 0.12
C LYS A 81 1.67 18.28 -1.01
N THR A 82 1.96 17.28 -1.83
CA THR A 82 1.13 16.94 -2.99
C THR A 82 0.29 15.69 -2.71
N VAL A 83 -0.97 15.72 -3.15
CA VAL A 83 -1.92 14.60 -3.06
C VAL A 83 -2.29 14.16 -4.48
N SER A 84 -2.23 12.87 -4.75
CA SER A 84 -2.75 12.26 -5.98
C SER A 84 -4.20 11.86 -5.74
N ASN A 85 -5.14 12.48 -6.48
CA ASN A 85 -6.55 12.12 -6.43
C ASN A 85 -6.80 10.85 -7.23
N LEU A 86 -7.16 9.78 -6.53
CA LEU A 86 -7.37 8.44 -7.05
C LEU A 86 -8.83 8.01 -7.00
N MET A 87 -9.75 8.84 -6.50
CA MET A 87 -11.16 8.49 -6.31
C MET A 87 -11.81 7.98 -7.60
N GLY A 88 -11.80 8.80 -8.66
CA GLY A 88 -12.40 8.43 -9.95
C GLY A 88 -11.80 7.15 -10.56
N PRO A 89 -10.47 7.06 -10.70
CA PRO A 89 -9.80 5.84 -11.18
C PRO A 89 -10.08 4.59 -10.33
N THR A 90 -10.15 4.74 -9.00
CA THR A 90 -10.44 3.65 -8.06
C THR A 90 -11.87 3.16 -8.21
N PHE A 91 -12.85 4.06 -8.24
CA PHE A 91 -14.26 3.70 -8.40
C PHE A 91 -14.54 3.05 -9.75
N LYS A 92 -13.95 3.55 -10.84
CA LYS A 92 -14.05 2.90 -12.17
C LYS A 92 -13.57 1.46 -12.19
N ARG A 93 -12.71 1.07 -11.26
CA ARG A 93 -12.09 -0.26 -11.16
C ARG A 93 -12.66 -1.13 -10.05
N THR A 94 -13.52 -0.58 -9.20
CA THR A 94 -14.21 -1.30 -8.14
C THR A 94 -15.59 -1.73 -8.66
N ARG A 95 -15.97 -2.97 -8.40
CA ARG A 95 -17.28 -3.49 -8.85
C ARG A 95 -18.35 -3.20 -7.82
N GLY A 96 -19.53 -2.79 -8.30
CA GLY A 96 -20.73 -2.65 -7.48
C GLY A 96 -20.99 -1.25 -6.94
N SER A 97 -22.13 -1.12 -6.28
CA SER A 97 -22.59 0.09 -5.61
C SER A 97 -21.86 0.30 -4.28
N PHE A 98 -21.79 1.56 -3.85
CA PHE A 98 -21.15 1.99 -2.60
C PHE A 98 -19.72 1.45 -2.41
N PRO A 99 -18.80 1.72 -3.36
CA PRO A 99 -17.42 1.26 -3.27
C PRO A 99 -16.70 1.86 -2.06
N HIS A 100 -16.17 1.01 -1.19
CA HIS A 100 -15.46 1.40 0.03
C HIS A 100 -14.24 0.52 0.29
N LYS A 101 -13.30 1.02 1.10
CA LYS A 101 -12.15 0.22 1.54
C LYS A 101 -12.63 -0.99 2.37
N ALA A 102 -12.21 -2.19 1.98
CA ALA A 102 -12.76 -3.43 2.53
C ALA A 102 -12.15 -3.89 3.87
N ASN A 103 -10.98 -3.37 4.22
CA ASN A 103 -10.26 -3.72 5.45
C ASN A 103 -9.30 -2.59 5.83
N HIS A 104 -8.52 -2.73 6.90
CA HIS A 104 -7.56 -1.72 7.32
C HIS A 104 -6.16 -1.87 6.72
N VAL A 105 -5.88 -2.95 6.00
CA VAL A 105 -4.52 -3.24 5.52
C VAL A 105 -4.25 -2.56 4.18
N VAL A 106 -3.04 -2.03 4.02
CA VAL A 106 -2.48 -1.62 2.73
C VAL A 106 -1.10 -2.27 2.58
N GLU A 107 -0.93 -3.03 1.51
CA GLU A 107 0.34 -3.63 1.15
C GLU A 107 1.16 -2.64 0.32
N TRP A 108 2.43 -2.50 0.67
CA TRP A 108 3.41 -1.68 -0.03
C TRP A 108 4.41 -2.59 -0.72
N ARG A 109 4.53 -2.46 -2.03
CA ARG A 109 5.54 -3.15 -2.83
C ARG A 109 6.73 -2.22 -3.04
N GLY A 110 7.93 -2.73 -2.80
CA GLY A 110 9.15 -1.94 -2.85
C GLY A 110 10.41 -2.77 -2.92
N MET A 111 11.53 -2.09 -3.17
CA MET A 111 12.86 -2.66 -3.11
C MET A 111 13.44 -2.47 -1.71
N LEU A 112 13.95 -3.54 -1.11
CA LEU A 112 14.75 -3.51 0.10
C LEU A 112 16.23 -3.62 -0.28
N LYS A 113 17.04 -2.62 0.10
CA LYS A 113 18.50 -2.62 -0.02
C LYS A 113 19.10 -2.08 1.27
N GLU A 114 20.00 -2.83 1.92
CA GLU A 114 20.72 -2.36 3.12
C GLU A 114 19.76 -1.78 4.20
N ASN A 115 18.66 -2.49 4.48
CA ASN A 115 17.58 -2.09 5.38
C ASN A 115 16.80 -0.82 4.99
N HIS A 116 17.05 -0.26 3.81
CA HIS A 116 16.27 0.82 3.25
C HIS A 116 15.19 0.27 2.31
N PHE A 117 13.92 0.55 2.63
CA PHE A 117 12.77 0.17 1.83
C PHE A 117 12.29 1.35 0.96
N THR A 118 12.38 1.20 -0.35
CA THR A 118 11.90 2.17 -1.33
C THR A 118 10.64 1.64 -2.01
N PRO A 119 9.44 2.16 -1.70
CA PRO A 119 8.20 1.67 -2.27
C PRO A 119 7.99 2.20 -3.70
N HIS A 120 7.48 1.33 -4.59
CA HIS A 120 7.10 1.66 -5.97
C HIS A 120 5.61 1.48 -6.25
N ALA A 121 4.88 0.77 -5.40
CA ALA A 121 3.44 0.60 -5.54
C ALA A 121 2.74 0.30 -4.20
N ILE A 122 1.43 0.54 -4.15
CA ILE A 122 0.56 -0.01 -3.11
C ILE A 122 -0.51 -0.93 -3.70
N ILE A 123 -0.97 -1.84 -2.86
CA ILE A 123 -2.10 -2.72 -3.13
C ILE A 123 -3.05 -2.63 -1.93
N TYR A 124 -4.32 -2.33 -2.18
CA TYR A 124 -5.33 -2.32 -1.14
C TYR A 124 -6.65 -2.88 -1.65
N ARG A 125 -7.50 -3.30 -0.71
CA ARG A 125 -8.77 -3.96 -1.03
C ARG A 125 -9.92 -2.98 -0.95
N MET A 126 -10.69 -2.93 -2.02
CA MET A 126 -12.00 -2.30 -2.09
C MET A 126 -13.09 -3.37 -2.02
N ALA A 127 -14.27 -2.99 -1.57
CA ALA A 127 -15.49 -3.78 -1.59
C ALA A 127 -16.59 -2.96 -2.25
N GLY A 128 -17.53 -3.64 -2.91
CA GLY A 128 -18.75 -3.04 -3.41
C GLY A 128 -19.86 -4.08 -3.52
N THR A 129 -21.10 -3.61 -3.48
CA THR A 129 -22.29 -4.48 -3.49
C THR A 129 -22.79 -4.67 -4.91
N ILE A 130 -22.95 -5.92 -5.33
CA ILE A 130 -23.57 -6.27 -6.61
C ILE A 130 -24.81 -7.12 -6.37
N GLU A 131 -25.68 -7.22 -7.37
CA GLU A 131 -26.77 -8.19 -7.37
C GLU A 131 -26.36 -9.44 -8.17
N VAL A 132 -26.60 -10.62 -7.58
CA VAL A 132 -26.41 -11.92 -8.22
C VAL A 132 -27.67 -12.73 -7.95
N GLU A 133 -28.43 -13.07 -8.98
CA GLU A 133 -29.67 -13.86 -8.87
C GLU A 133 -30.67 -13.29 -7.86
N GLY A 134 -30.86 -11.96 -7.88
CA GLY A 134 -31.76 -11.26 -6.96
C GLY A 134 -31.25 -11.12 -5.52
N LYS A 135 -30.01 -11.57 -5.23
CA LYS A 135 -29.38 -11.43 -3.91
C LYS A 135 -28.25 -10.40 -3.96
N GLN A 136 -28.20 -9.54 -2.95
CA GLN A 136 -27.07 -8.63 -2.75
C GLN A 136 -25.85 -9.40 -2.26
N VAL A 137 -24.72 -9.23 -2.94
CA VAL A 137 -23.45 -9.88 -2.64
C VAL A 137 -22.34 -8.85 -2.64
N THR A 138 -21.54 -8.83 -1.57
CA THR A 138 -20.33 -8.03 -1.52
C THR A 138 -19.23 -8.69 -2.35
N LYS A 139 -18.65 -7.96 -3.29
CA LYS A 139 -17.46 -8.38 -4.03
C LYS A 139 -16.28 -7.52 -3.62
N THR A 140 -15.14 -8.18 -3.44
CA THR A 140 -13.89 -7.48 -3.16
C THR A 140 -13.00 -7.43 -4.39
N THR A 141 -12.21 -6.36 -4.47
CA THR A 141 -11.31 -6.09 -5.57
C THR A 141 -10.02 -5.51 -5.01
N LEU A 142 -8.88 -6.07 -5.41
CA LEU A 142 -7.57 -5.47 -5.15
C LEU A 142 -7.34 -4.35 -6.16
N ILE A 143 -6.97 -3.18 -5.65
CA ILE A 143 -6.56 -2.00 -6.44
C ILE A 143 -5.05 -1.88 -6.37
N VAL A 144 -4.40 -1.75 -7.52
CA VAL A 144 -2.95 -1.56 -7.63
C VAL A 144 -2.67 -0.11 -8.03
N VAL A 145 -1.85 0.58 -7.25
CA VAL A 145 -1.47 1.97 -7.48
C VAL A 145 0.05 2.05 -7.66
N ALA A 146 0.50 2.64 -8.76
CA ALA A 146 1.89 3.02 -8.95
C ALA A 146 2.20 4.29 -8.15
N LEU A 147 3.27 4.25 -7.37
CA LEU A 147 3.75 5.40 -6.62
C LEU A 147 4.66 6.25 -7.50
N ASN A 148 4.33 7.53 -7.64
CA ASN A 148 5.13 8.49 -8.39
C ASN A 148 5.04 9.87 -7.72
N LYS A 149 5.43 9.91 -6.44
CA LYS A 149 5.33 11.10 -5.58
C LYS A 149 3.89 11.66 -5.65
N GLY A 150 3.76 12.93 -6.00
CA GLY A 150 2.47 13.61 -6.18
C GLY A 150 1.69 13.29 -7.47
N LYS A 151 2.14 12.32 -8.27
CA LYS A 151 1.52 11.89 -9.53
C LYS A 151 1.26 10.39 -9.56
N SER A 152 0.92 9.81 -8.41
CA SER A 152 0.62 8.39 -8.29
C SER A 152 -0.65 8.06 -9.08
N VAL A 153 -0.74 6.85 -9.63
CA VAL A 153 -1.82 6.46 -10.56
C VAL A 153 -2.32 5.04 -10.31
N VAL A 154 -3.62 4.81 -10.49
CA VAL A 154 -4.20 3.47 -10.42
C VAL A 154 -3.86 2.69 -11.70
N LEU A 155 -3.07 1.62 -11.55
CA LEU A 155 -2.64 0.79 -12.68
C LEU A 155 -3.70 -0.21 -13.11
N GLY A 156 -4.38 -0.84 -12.16
CA GLY A 156 -5.24 -1.97 -12.44
C GLY A 156 -6.00 -2.46 -11.23
N SER A 157 -6.84 -3.46 -11.46
CA SER A 157 -7.58 -4.13 -10.41
C SER A 157 -7.76 -5.61 -10.70
N PHE A 158 -7.88 -6.39 -9.63
CA PHE A 158 -8.01 -7.85 -9.70
C PHE A 158 -9.03 -8.34 -8.67
N SER A 159 -9.79 -9.37 -9.06
CA SER A 159 -10.76 -10.06 -8.20
C SER A 159 -10.71 -11.56 -8.49
N GLY A 160 -10.94 -12.38 -7.46
CA GLY A 160 -11.10 -13.83 -7.60
C GLY A 160 -9.78 -14.59 -7.53
N ASP A 161 -9.71 -15.76 -8.18
CA ASP A 161 -8.59 -16.69 -7.99
C ASP A 161 -7.25 -16.11 -8.48
N GLY A 162 -6.25 -16.20 -7.59
CA GLY A 162 -4.90 -15.69 -7.80
C GLY A 162 -4.81 -14.15 -7.92
N GLU A 163 -5.79 -13.42 -7.40
CA GLU A 163 -5.81 -11.95 -7.46
C GLU A 163 -4.57 -11.31 -6.82
N SER A 164 -4.05 -11.87 -5.73
CA SER A 164 -2.91 -11.33 -4.98
C SER A 164 -1.62 -11.40 -5.80
N GLU A 165 -1.36 -12.54 -6.43
CA GLU A 165 -0.20 -12.81 -7.26
C GLU A 165 -0.22 -11.93 -8.51
N LYS A 166 -1.40 -11.80 -9.15
CA LYS A 166 -1.61 -10.90 -10.30
C LYS A 166 -1.39 -9.43 -9.91
N ALA A 167 -1.91 -9.01 -8.76
CA ALA A 167 -1.75 -7.65 -8.25
C ALA A 167 -0.27 -7.33 -7.97
N LYS A 168 0.46 -8.25 -7.32
CA LYS A 168 1.91 -8.11 -7.07
C LYS A 168 2.72 -8.11 -8.35
N ALA A 169 2.41 -8.99 -9.30
CA ALA A 169 3.07 -9.02 -10.60
C ALA A 169 2.86 -7.70 -11.38
N LEU A 170 1.65 -7.13 -11.36
CA LEU A 170 1.39 -5.82 -11.96
C LEU A 170 2.16 -4.71 -11.26
N ALA A 171 2.14 -4.69 -9.91
CA ALA A 171 2.86 -3.72 -9.11
C ALA A 171 4.37 -3.75 -9.41
N ASP A 172 4.97 -4.93 -9.51
CA ASP A 172 6.40 -5.10 -9.72
C ASP A 172 6.81 -4.89 -11.20
N SER A 173 5.87 -4.98 -12.14
CA SER A 173 6.14 -4.72 -13.57
C SER A 173 6.59 -3.29 -13.86
N ILE A 174 6.32 -2.34 -12.96
CA ILE A 174 6.73 -0.94 -13.07
C ILE A 174 8.26 -0.82 -13.12
N LEU A 175 8.98 -1.72 -12.43
CA LEU A 175 10.44 -1.70 -12.36
C LEU A 175 11.13 -2.15 -13.66
N LYS A 176 10.37 -2.68 -14.62
CA LYS A 176 10.88 -3.18 -15.91
C LYS A 176 10.73 -2.16 -17.04
N LYS A 177 10.20 -0.97 -16.75
CA LYS A 177 9.98 0.12 -17.71
C LYS A 177 11.01 1.21 -17.50
#